data_AF-A0A6C0K2A7-F1
#
_entry.id   AF-A0A6C0K2A7-F1
#
_cell.length_a   1.000
_cell.length_b   1.000
_cell.length_c   1.000
_cell.angle_alpha   90.00
_cell.angle_beta   90.00
_cell.angle_gamma   90.00
#
_symmetry.space_group_name_H-M   'P 1'
#
loop_
_entity.id
_entity.type
_entity.pdbx_description
1 polymer ?
#
loop_
_entity_poly.entity_id
_entity_poly.type
_entity_poly.pdbx_seq_one_letter_code
_entity_poly.pdbx_strand_id
1 'polypeptide(L)'
;MSSPYPSLQTQSLPSPQIWELDPPATLKAALEARFCPLQTTHPGLLRFGKTKKQTPFLRFDHRWHLEHFVGEIPHRSGHFSGRIREYSSNGSNGIPAAGQSLTDISGFCKITHLLDAYRMLQGNYPVSQHPALPSPGKKSAKVYGKLHDPHNQAYVDAVACYMLSKFREADHSPHFSLFYGAYLAIAKEYFYNITEDFADIRFEKWFWRRKGQGHFRLLGFNGDVPMDADDPLLESPEEDLDYDSSSNDSDGSKSGESHISELGGYEAVGDTGSLHSASITTASDLESDSEGSDGTEETDEIGENTKMFAAISEFPTMLIFLESNTNTMDSLLDDNDGTEKEAKWSAWLFQVIAALCQIQSLWAMTHNDLHSNNILWTSTEKPYLYYSTTNGHTWRVPTYGKIFRIIDFGRAIYTHNDVLCVSDDYWPENEAGTQYNFGPFYEPEEPLCYPNPSFDLCRLSVSIIEALFQEIPEDREGGRVLSDEANFRQHETVSDLYNVLWEWLIDEDGRNVLCNPDRSERYPGFDLYSVIAKKVKGAVPREQLNKKPFVGFCFSDNVPEGEKVYSLFC
;
A
#
# COMPACT_ATOMS: atom_id res chain seq x y z
N MET A 1 26.25 5.59 13.50
CA MET A 1 26.48 4.95 12.20
C MET A 1 25.95 5.92 11.16
N SER A 2 26.79 6.39 10.25
CA SER A 2 26.40 7.35 9.21
C SER A 2 25.32 6.74 8.33
N SER A 3 24.21 7.46 8.16
CA SER A 3 23.12 7.07 7.26
C SER A 3 23.67 6.81 5.84
N PRO A 4 23.45 5.63 5.25
CA PRO A 4 23.94 5.26 3.92
C PRO A 4 23.10 5.86 2.79
N TYR A 5 22.07 6.65 3.11
CA TYR A 5 21.37 7.43 2.10
C TYR A 5 22.35 8.47 1.52
N PRO A 6 22.61 8.47 0.20
CA PRO A 6 23.37 9.55 -0.43
C PRO A 6 22.68 10.84 -0.01
N SER A 7 23.40 11.76 0.63
CA SER A 7 22.91 12.99 1.28
C SER A 7 21.66 13.59 0.60
N LEU A 8 20.48 13.07 0.91
CA LEU A 8 19.20 13.66 0.57
C LEU A 8 19.00 14.74 1.63
N GLN A 9 18.55 15.92 1.20
CA GLN A 9 18.34 17.05 2.11
C GLN A 9 17.24 16.69 3.10
N THR A 10 17.59 16.06 4.22
CA THR A 10 16.65 15.82 5.31
C THR A 10 16.33 17.16 5.92
N GLN A 11 15.25 17.80 5.47
CA GLN A 11 14.69 18.93 6.18
C GLN A 11 14.24 18.42 7.55
N SER A 12 14.79 19.00 8.62
CA SER A 12 14.24 18.74 9.95
C SER A 12 12.83 19.30 9.97
N LEU A 13 11.86 18.40 10.03
CA LEU A 13 10.47 18.77 10.17
C LEU A 13 10.14 18.93 11.65
N PRO A 14 9.20 19.82 12.00
CA PRO A 14 8.71 19.92 13.37
C PRO A 14 8.33 18.53 13.87
N SER A 15 8.77 18.17 15.08
CA SER A 15 8.37 16.90 15.68
C SER A 15 6.85 16.84 15.78
N PRO A 16 6.22 15.76 15.32
CA PRO A 16 4.77 15.68 15.29
C PRO A 16 4.21 15.73 16.71
N GLN A 17 3.11 16.44 16.88
CA GLN A 17 2.44 16.57 18.16
C GLN A 17 1.12 15.81 18.09
N ILE A 18 0.86 15.01 19.13
CA ILE A 18 -0.43 14.36 19.31
C ILE A 18 -1.23 15.26 20.24
N TRP A 19 -2.36 15.76 19.75
CA TRP A 19 -3.26 16.60 20.53
C TRP A 19 -4.07 15.77 21.52
N GLU A 20 -4.17 16.29 22.74
CA GLU A 20 -4.99 15.71 23.81
C GLU A 20 -6.48 16.09 23.69
N LEU A 21 -7.02 16.05 22.47
CA LEU A 21 -8.42 16.38 22.18
C LEU A 21 -9.24 15.10 22.07
N ASP A 22 -10.29 14.99 22.88
CA ASP A 22 -11.25 13.90 22.73
C ASP A 22 -12.14 14.15 21.49
N PRO A 23 -12.46 13.10 20.71
CA PRO A 23 -13.44 13.22 19.65
C PRO A 23 -14.84 13.52 20.23
N PRO A 24 -15.72 14.18 19.46
CA PRO A 24 -17.11 14.37 19.87
C PRO A 24 -17.78 13.07 20.28
N ALA A 25 -18.64 13.12 21.31
CA ALA A 25 -19.35 11.95 21.81
C ALA A 25 -20.19 11.25 20.72
N THR A 26 -20.73 12.03 19.76
CA THR A 26 -21.47 11.53 18.60
C THR A 26 -20.59 10.71 17.66
N LEU A 27 -19.38 11.21 17.34
CA LEU A 27 -18.41 10.47 16.53
C LEU A 27 -17.97 9.19 17.23
N LYS A 28 -17.69 9.26 18.52
CA LYS A 28 -17.31 8.09 19.33
C LYS A 28 -18.41 7.03 19.33
N ALA A 29 -19.66 7.43 19.60
CA ALA A 29 -20.80 6.52 19.59
C ALA A 29 -21.03 5.88 18.23
N ALA A 30 -20.85 6.64 17.14
CA ALA A 30 -20.93 6.09 15.79
C ALA A 30 -19.85 5.03 15.57
N LEU A 31 -18.57 5.35 15.85
CA LEU A 31 -17.46 4.40 15.71
C LEU A 31 -17.70 3.14 16.54
N GLU A 32 -18.05 3.28 17.82
CA GLU A 32 -18.28 2.17 18.76
C GLU A 32 -19.49 1.28 18.40
N ALA A 33 -20.38 1.76 17.51
CA ALA A 33 -21.44 0.91 16.95
C ALA A 33 -20.86 -0.30 16.20
N ARG A 34 -19.66 -0.17 15.58
CA ARG A 34 -19.02 -1.22 14.77
C ARG A 34 -17.59 -1.56 15.19
N PHE A 35 -16.90 -0.63 15.84
CA PHE A 35 -15.47 -0.67 16.12
C PHE A 35 -15.21 -0.33 17.60
N CYS A 36 -14.94 -1.35 18.40
CA CYS A 36 -14.58 -1.17 19.81
C CYS A 36 -13.16 -0.60 19.91
N PRO A 37 -12.84 0.30 20.85
CA PRO A 37 -11.46 0.72 21.07
C PRO A 37 -10.53 -0.46 21.37
N LEU A 38 -9.40 -0.60 20.65
CA LEU A 38 -8.44 -1.68 20.92
C LEU A 38 -7.60 -1.38 22.16
N GLN A 39 -6.92 -0.23 22.14
CA GLN A 39 -6.03 0.22 23.20
C GLN A 39 -5.78 1.73 23.08
N THR A 40 -5.21 2.30 24.13
CA THR A 40 -4.99 3.74 24.25
C THR A 40 -3.58 4.14 23.78
N THR A 41 -2.65 3.19 23.63
CA THR A 41 -1.28 3.41 23.16
C THR A 41 -1.07 2.94 21.73
N HIS A 42 -0.25 3.67 20.99
CA HIS A 42 0.10 3.37 19.60
C HIS A 42 1.61 3.21 19.47
N PRO A 43 2.15 1.97 19.54
CA PRO A 43 3.59 1.76 19.65
C PRO A 43 4.40 2.30 18.47
N GLY A 44 3.87 2.21 17.23
CA GLY A 44 4.49 2.84 16.06
C GLY A 44 4.55 4.37 16.19
N LEU A 45 3.52 4.97 16.77
CA LEU A 45 3.35 6.43 16.83
C LEU A 45 4.05 7.11 18.01
N LEU A 46 4.20 6.40 19.14
CA LEU A 46 4.93 6.89 20.31
C LEU A 46 6.42 7.18 20.00
N ARG A 47 6.94 6.65 18.90
CA ARG A 47 8.26 6.99 18.39
C ARG A 47 8.37 8.42 17.84
N PHE A 48 7.28 8.97 17.33
CA PHE A 48 7.28 10.25 16.63
C PHE A 48 6.77 11.41 17.49
N GLY A 49 5.78 11.16 18.36
CA GLY A 49 5.14 12.20 19.17
C GLY A 49 5.10 11.84 20.66
N LYS A 50 5.51 12.78 21.52
CA LYS A 50 5.33 12.65 22.97
C LYS A 50 3.91 13.09 23.35
N THR A 51 3.11 12.19 23.92
CA THR A 51 1.80 12.52 24.51
C THR A 51 1.73 12.09 25.97
N LYS A 52 1.03 12.86 26.81
CA LYS A 52 0.73 12.48 28.20
C LYS A 52 -0.62 11.78 28.34
N LYS A 53 -1.49 11.86 27.33
CA LYS A 53 -2.78 11.16 27.30
C LYS A 53 -2.82 10.13 26.18
N GLN A 54 -3.36 8.98 26.53
CA GLN A 54 -3.49 7.83 25.66
C GLN A 54 -4.96 7.76 25.19
N THR A 55 -5.18 7.74 23.88
CA THR A 55 -6.52 7.67 23.26
C THR A 55 -6.48 6.74 22.05
N PRO A 56 -7.52 5.91 21.82
CA PRO A 56 -7.63 5.09 20.62
C PRO A 56 -7.83 5.94 19.34
N PHE A 57 -8.35 7.16 19.48
CA PHE A 57 -8.57 8.09 18.37
C PHE A 57 -7.40 9.06 18.24
N LEU A 58 -6.72 9.00 17.10
CA LEU A 58 -5.53 9.79 16.80
C LEU A 58 -5.91 11.17 16.25
N ARG A 59 -5.59 12.20 17.03
CA ARG A 59 -5.61 13.60 16.60
C ARG A 59 -4.20 14.13 16.60
N PHE A 60 -3.50 14.06 15.47
CA PHE A 60 -2.22 14.76 15.33
C PHE A 60 -2.46 16.25 15.10
N ASP A 61 -1.39 17.04 15.08
CA ASP A 61 -1.42 18.46 14.79
C ASP A 61 -1.64 18.80 13.29
N HIS A 62 -2.49 18.05 12.61
CA HIS A 62 -2.96 18.37 11.26
C HIS A 62 -4.15 19.33 11.30
N ARG A 63 -4.39 20.01 10.19
CA ARG A 63 -5.35 21.11 10.12
C ARG A 63 -6.79 20.64 10.21
N TRP A 64 -7.14 19.51 9.58
CA TRP A 64 -8.53 19.09 9.40
C TRP A 64 -8.86 17.83 10.21
N HIS A 65 -9.88 17.85 11.06
CA HIS A 65 -10.30 16.68 11.85
C HIS A 65 -11.73 16.28 11.58
N LEU A 66 -11.98 14.97 11.45
CA LEU A 66 -13.32 14.41 11.43
C LEU A 66 -14.02 14.61 12.77
N GLU A 67 -15.24 15.13 12.73
CA GLU A 67 -16.08 15.43 13.89
C GLU A 67 -17.40 14.67 13.87
N HIS A 68 -17.89 14.23 12.70
CA HIS A 68 -19.17 13.54 12.56
C HIS A 68 -19.26 12.75 11.25
N PHE A 69 -19.84 11.54 11.28
CA PHE A 69 -20.25 10.80 10.07
C PHE A 69 -21.67 11.18 9.68
N VAL A 70 -21.90 11.45 8.40
CA VAL A 70 -23.24 11.63 7.83
C VAL A 70 -23.65 10.29 7.21
N GLY A 71 -24.50 9.54 7.89
CA GLY A 71 -24.91 8.20 7.49
C GLY A 71 -24.18 7.09 8.27
N GLU A 72 -24.13 5.90 7.68
CA GLU A 72 -23.45 4.75 8.28
C GLU A 72 -21.94 4.81 8.10
N ILE A 73 -21.22 4.20 9.04
CA ILE A 73 -19.77 4.05 8.93
C ILE A 73 -19.48 2.88 7.99
N PRO A 74 -18.48 3.01 7.11
CA PRO A 74 -18.08 1.93 6.21
C PRO A 74 -17.80 0.61 6.94
N HIS A 75 -18.27 -0.49 6.34
CA HIS A 75 -18.02 -1.85 6.83
C HIS A 75 -16.66 -2.39 6.36
N ARG A 76 -16.23 -1.92 5.18
CA ARG A 76 -14.97 -2.20 4.48
C ARG A 76 -14.30 -0.86 4.16
N SER A 77 -13.06 -0.88 3.65
CA SER A 77 -12.51 0.37 3.11
C SER A 77 -13.43 0.93 2.04
N GLY A 78 -13.65 2.24 2.06
CA GLY A 78 -14.62 2.84 1.15
C GLY A 78 -14.96 4.27 1.48
N HIS A 79 -15.80 4.85 0.63
CA HIS A 79 -16.24 6.23 0.77
C HIS A 79 -17.16 6.42 1.96
N PHE A 80 -17.08 7.59 2.58
CA PHE A 80 -18.02 8.04 3.61
C PHE A 80 -18.37 9.51 3.41
N SER A 81 -19.53 9.91 3.90
CA SER A 81 -19.89 11.32 4.05
C SER A 81 -19.66 11.74 5.49
N GLY A 82 -19.12 12.94 5.72
CA GLY A 82 -18.78 13.39 7.06
C GLY A 82 -18.68 14.90 7.18
N ARG A 83 -18.41 15.35 8.40
CA ARG A 83 -18.13 16.75 8.72
C ARG A 83 -16.79 16.87 9.38
N ILE A 84 -15.96 17.75 8.85
CA ILE A 84 -14.66 18.10 9.42
C ILE A 84 -14.68 19.48 10.06
N ARG A 85 -13.68 19.73 10.90
CA ARG A 85 -13.41 21.03 11.50
C ARG A 85 -11.94 21.37 11.35
N GLU A 86 -11.68 22.65 11.08
CA GLU A 86 -10.33 23.20 11.09
C GLU A 86 -9.85 23.44 12.52
N TYR A 87 -8.63 23.04 12.79
CA TYR A 87 -7.92 23.31 14.02
C TYR A 87 -6.60 24.02 13.72
N SER A 88 -6.22 24.92 14.62
CA SER A 88 -4.90 25.53 14.63
C SER A 88 -4.10 25.03 15.83
N SER A 89 -2.78 24.91 15.65
CA SER A 89 -1.87 24.53 16.73
C SER A 89 -1.68 25.71 17.69
N ASN A 90 -1.90 25.48 18.99
CA ASN A 90 -1.48 26.39 20.06
C ASN A 90 -0.70 25.61 21.12
N GLY A 91 0.59 25.36 20.83
CA GLY A 91 1.40 24.44 21.65
C GLY A 91 0.88 23.01 21.53
N SER A 92 0.85 22.26 22.64
CA SER A 92 0.42 20.85 22.66
C SER A 92 -1.09 20.63 22.50
N ASN A 93 -1.88 21.70 22.39
CA ASN A 93 -3.34 21.63 22.31
C ASN A 93 -3.81 22.23 20.99
N GLY A 94 -4.56 21.45 20.21
CA GLY A 94 -5.31 21.99 19.08
C GLY A 94 -6.45 22.85 19.56
N ILE A 95 -6.65 24.02 18.93
CA ILE A 95 -7.79 24.90 19.21
C ILE A 95 -8.61 25.02 17.92
N PRO A 96 -9.94 24.81 17.98
CA PRO A 96 -10.83 25.11 16.85
C PRO A 96 -10.57 26.51 16.30
N ALA A 97 -10.45 26.63 14.98
CA ALA A 97 -10.32 27.94 14.34
C ALA A 97 -11.55 28.81 14.68
N ALA A 98 -11.33 30.03 15.17
CA ALA A 98 -12.40 30.90 15.66
C ALA A 98 -13.40 31.23 14.53
N GLY A 99 -14.69 30.97 14.77
CA GLY A 99 -15.78 31.36 13.86
C GLY A 99 -16.05 30.44 12.68
N GLN A 100 -15.36 29.29 12.55
CA GLN A 100 -15.65 28.33 11.48
C GLN A 100 -16.68 27.27 11.88
N SER A 101 -17.68 27.09 11.00
CA SER A 101 -18.64 25.99 11.05
C SER A 101 -17.99 24.68 10.60
N LEU A 102 -18.66 23.57 10.92
CA LEU A 102 -18.32 22.27 10.33
C LEU A 102 -18.42 22.34 8.79
N THR A 103 -17.48 21.71 8.10
CA THR A 103 -17.47 21.59 6.64
C THR A 103 -17.88 20.17 6.26
N ASP A 104 -18.92 20.03 5.44
CA ASP A 104 -19.31 18.74 4.88
C ASP A 104 -18.26 18.27 3.86
N ILE A 105 -17.92 16.98 3.91
CA ILE A 105 -16.94 16.36 3.01
C ILE A 105 -17.42 14.99 2.52
N SER A 106 -16.89 14.60 1.37
CA SER A 106 -16.72 13.20 1.00
C SER A 106 -15.31 12.77 1.38
N GLY A 107 -15.20 11.70 2.15
CA GLY A 107 -13.93 11.11 2.57
C GLY A 107 -13.84 9.65 2.16
N PHE A 108 -12.65 9.08 2.34
CA PHE A 108 -12.37 7.66 2.19
C PHE A 108 -11.86 7.11 3.52
N CYS A 109 -12.48 6.06 4.03
CA CYS A 109 -12.03 5.35 5.21
C CYS A 109 -11.25 4.14 4.76
N LYS A 110 -9.93 4.12 4.97
CA LYS A 110 -9.12 2.90 4.81
C LYS A 110 -9.15 2.11 6.12
N ILE A 111 -9.52 0.84 6.04
CA ILE A 111 -9.54 -0.11 7.16
C ILE A 111 -8.46 -1.14 6.90
N THR A 112 -7.36 -1.05 7.64
CA THR A 112 -6.25 -1.99 7.57
C THR A 112 -6.20 -2.86 8.82
N HIS A 113 -5.72 -4.10 8.70
CA HIS A 113 -5.60 -5.02 9.81
C HIS A 113 -4.25 -4.89 10.52
N LEU A 114 -4.22 -5.12 11.83
CA LEU A 114 -2.98 -5.11 12.61
C LEU A 114 -2.34 -6.50 12.70
N LEU A 115 -3.14 -7.55 12.51
CA LEU A 115 -2.71 -8.94 12.47
C LEU A 115 -2.94 -9.47 11.06
N ASP A 116 -2.02 -10.28 10.57
CA ASP A 116 -2.16 -10.98 9.30
C ASP A 116 -3.45 -11.81 9.28
N ALA A 117 -4.40 -11.40 8.43
CA ALA A 117 -5.72 -12.03 8.36
C ALA A 117 -5.65 -13.45 7.79
N TYR A 118 -4.78 -13.70 6.81
CA TYR A 118 -4.57 -15.03 6.24
C TYR A 118 -4.08 -16.02 7.30
N ARG A 119 -3.06 -15.63 8.09
CA ARG A 119 -2.56 -16.41 9.23
C ARG A 119 -3.61 -16.59 10.33
N MET A 120 -4.57 -15.66 10.47
CA MET A 120 -5.73 -15.85 11.34
C MET A 120 -6.64 -16.97 10.82
N LEU A 121 -6.92 -17.01 9.52
CA LEU A 121 -7.72 -18.09 8.90
C LEU A 121 -7.06 -19.47 9.09
N GLN A 122 -5.74 -19.56 8.93
CA GLN A 122 -4.97 -20.77 9.22
C GLN A 122 -4.98 -21.15 10.72
N GLY A 123 -5.28 -20.18 11.59
CA GLY A 123 -5.37 -20.26 13.05
C GLY A 123 -4.01 -20.26 13.76
N ASN A 124 -3.10 -19.44 13.23
CA ASN A 124 -1.81 -19.13 13.84
C ASN A 124 -1.98 -18.21 15.07
N TYR A 125 -3.12 -17.54 15.19
CA TYR A 125 -3.52 -16.70 16.31
C TYR A 125 -4.58 -17.38 17.20
N PRO A 126 -4.70 -17.01 18.49
CA PRO A 126 -5.75 -17.51 19.36
C PRO A 126 -7.10 -16.87 18.99
N VAL A 127 -8.17 -17.68 19.05
CA VAL A 127 -9.53 -17.29 18.64
C VAL A 127 -10.41 -16.91 19.84
N SER A 128 -10.14 -17.48 21.01
CA SER A 128 -11.05 -17.44 22.17
C SER A 128 -10.83 -16.29 23.14
N GLN A 129 -10.00 -15.30 22.81
CA GLN A 129 -9.72 -14.18 23.70
C GLN A 129 -9.75 -12.86 22.95
N HIS A 130 -10.39 -11.88 23.58
CA HIS A 130 -10.37 -10.50 23.16
C HIS A 130 -8.92 -10.09 22.82
N PRO A 131 -8.63 -9.61 21.60
CA PRO A 131 -7.26 -9.42 21.12
C PRO A 131 -6.37 -8.52 22.00
N ALA A 132 -6.98 -7.64 22.79
CA ALA A 132 -6.27 -6.77 23.74
C ALA A 132 -5.89 -7.45 25.08
N LEU A 133 -6.32 -8.69 25.34
CA LEU A 133 -6.07 -9.39 26.61
C LEU A 133 -4.92 -10.39 26.45
N PRO A 134 -3.86 -10.28 27.28
CA PRO A 134 -2.77 -11.25 27.25
C PRO A 134 -3.22 -12.61 27.81
N SER A 135 -2.80 -13.67 27.13
CA SER A 135 -2.96 -15.07 27.54
C SER A 135 -1.60 -15.72 27.78
N PRO A 136 -1.51 -16.72 28.67
CA PRO A 136 -0.39 -17.65 28.64
C PRO A 136 -0.35 -18.40 27.31
N GLY A 137 0.80 -18.40 26.63
CA GLY A 137 1.05 -19.24 25.46
C GLY A 137 1.73 -18.52 24.30
N LYS A 138 2.41 -19.29 23.44
CA LYS A 138 3.20 -18.77 22.31
C LYS A 138 2.34 -17.96 21.33
N LYS A 139 1.10 -18.39 21.05
CA LYS A 139 0.19 -17.69 20.11
C LYS A 139 -0.25 -16.31 20.63
N SER A 140 -0.55 -16.20 21.92
CA SER A 140 -0.92 -14.90 22.51
C SER A 140 0.28 -13.95 22.59
N ALA A 141 1.48 -14.46 22.87
CA ALA A 141 2.71 -13.66 22.79
C ALA A 141 2.97 -13.12 21.39
N LYS A 142 2.70 -13.91 20.33
CA LYS A 142 2.78 -13.45 18.93
C LYS A 142 1.77 -12.32 18.63
N VAL A 143 0.51 -12.45 19.04
CA VAL A 143 -0.50 -11.37 18.90
C VAL A 143 -0.03 -10.11 19.59
N TYR A 144 0.34 -10.22 20.87
CA TYR A 144 0.76 -9.06 21.65
C TYR A 144 2.00 -8.39 21.03
N GLY A 145 2.96 -9.18 20.57
CA GLY A 145 4.15 -8.73 19.86
C GLY A 145 3.82 -7.94 18.60
N LYS A 146 3.00 -8.50 17.70
CA LYS A 146 2.60 -7.85 16.43
C LYS A 146 1.77 -6.58 16.65
N LEU A 147 0.82 -6.59 17.60
CA LEU A 147 0.02 -5.39 17.93
C LEU A 147 0.87 -4.25 18.52
N HIS A 148 1.95 -4.60 19.22
CA HIS A 148 2.86 -3.64 19.83
C HIS A 148 4.13 -3.38 19.04
N ASP A 149 4.27 -3.97 17.86
CA ASP A 149 5.42 -3.74 17.01
C ASP A 149 5.34 -2.32 16.45
N PRO A 150 6.32 -1.44 16.75
CA PRO A 150 6.35 -0.12 16.15
C PRO A 150 6.55 -0.13 14.63
N HIS A 151 6.93 -1.27 14.05
CA HIS A 151 7.11 -1.47 12.61
C HIS A 151 5.86 -2.02 11.92
N ASN A 152 4.76 -2.27 12.65
CA ASN A 152 3.52 -2.76 12.04
C ASN A 152 3.10 -1.92 10.82
N GLN A 153 2.86 -2.58 9.69
CA GLN A 153 2.45 -1.97 8.41
C GLN A 153 1.35 -0.91 8.57
N ALA A 154 0.31 -1.20 9.35
CA ALA A 154 -0.80 -0.28 9.58
C ALA A 154 -0.36 1.04 10.23
N TYR A 155 0.59 0.98 11.18
CA TYR A 155 1.13 2.17 11.82
C TYR A 155 2.03 2.97 10.86
N VAL A 156 2.83 2.28 10.04
CA VAL A 156 3.70 2.91 9.04
C VAL A 156 2.88 3.70 8.02
N ASP A 157 1.78 3.13 7.55
CA ASP A 157 0.85 3.78 6.62
C ASP A 157 0.17 5.01 7.24
N ALA A 158 -0.38 4.87 8.45
CA ALA A 158 -1.05 5.97 9.14
C ALA A 158 -0.12 7.16 9.42
N VAL A 159 1.14 6.90 9.78
CA VAL A 159 2.17 7.95 9.95
C VAL A 159 2.44 8.66 8.63
N ALA A 160 2.65 7.91 7.55
CA ALA A 160 2.95 8.47 6.24
C ALA A 160 1.80 9.35 5.74
N CYS A 161 0.56 8.87 5.85
CA CYS A 161 -0.64 9.62 5.49
C CYS A 161 -0.74 10.95 6.26
N TYR A 162 -0.50 10.92 7.57
CA TYR A 162 -0.48 12.14 8.38
C TYR A 162 0.63 13.12 7.95
N MET A 163 1.87 12.63 7.78
CA MET A 163 3.01 13.47 7.42
C MET A 163 2.84 14.13 6.05
N LEU A 164 2.37 13.36 5.06
CA LEU A 164 2.16 13.83 3.70
C LEU A 164 0.95 14.79 3.62
N SER A 165 -0.07 14.58 4.45
CA SER A 165 -1.16 15.55 4.63
C SER A 165 -0.63 16.90 5.10
N LYS A 166 0.24 16.92 6.13
CA LYS A 166 0.86 18.17 6.63
C LYS A 166 1.66 18.89 5.54
N PHE A 167 2.38 18.14 4.72
CA PHE A 167 3.13 18.69 3.60
C PHE A 167 2.22 19.37 2.57
N ARG A 168 1.06 18.77 2.30
CA ARG A 168 0.02 19.39 1.46
C ARG A 168 -0.68 20.56 2.13
N GLU A 169 -1.00 20.49 3.41
CA GLU A 169 -1.63 21.59 4.15
C GLU A 169 -0.76 22.86 4.16
N ALA A 170 0.56 22.69 4.14
CA ALA A 170 1.54 23.75 3.95
C ALA A 170 1.69 24.22 2.48
N ASP A 171 0.88 23.68 1.56
CA ASP A 171 0.88 24.00 0.14
C ASP A 171 2.24 23.78 -0.53
N HIS A 172 2.97 22.73 -0.11
CA HIS A 172 4.24 22.34 -0.74
C HIS A 172 4.06 21.34 -1.88
N SER A 173 2.97 20.58 -1.88
CA SER A 173 2.63 19.65 -2.95
C SER A 173 1.13 19.36 -3.01
N PRO A 174 0.53 19.29 -4.22
CA PRO A 174 -0.86 18.88 -4.39
C PRO A 174 -1.02 17.34 -4.49
N HIS A 175 0.08 16.59 -4.47
CA HIS A 175 0.15 15.17 -4.86
C HIS A 175 -0.03 14.17 -3.70
N PHE A 176 -0.56 14.62 -2.57
CA PHE A 176 -0.82 13.78 -1.40
C PHE A 176 -2.20 14.05 -0.84
N SER A 177 -2.78 13.09 -0.12
CA SER A 177 -4.12 13.22 0.42
C SER A 177 -4.17 13.95 1.77
N LEU A 178 -5.26 14.71 1.98
CA LEU A 178 -5.59 15.22 3.30
C LEU A 178 -5.99 14.06 4.22
N PHE A 179 -5.51 14.14 5.45
CA PHE A 179 -5.76 13.19 6.52
C PHE A 179 -6.68 13.84 7.57
N TYR A 180 -7.74 13.13 7.95
CA TYR A 180 -8.78 13.61 8.86
C TYR A 180 -8.75 12.97 10.25
N GLY A 181 -7.85 12.01 10.46
CA GLY A 181 -7.69 11.27 11.71
C GLY A 181 -7.52 9.78 11.48
N ALA A 182 -7.17 9.07 12.53
CA ALA A 182 -7.15 7.61 12.54
C ALA A 182 -7.72 7.05 13.84
N TYR A 183 -8.20 5.82 13.83
CA TYR A 183 -8.84 5.17 14.97
C TYR A 183 -8.38 3.72 15.09
N LEU A 184 -7.75 3.40 16.22
CA LEU A 184 -7.27 2.05 16.52
C LEU A 184 -8.35 1.26 17.26
N ALA A 185 -8.79 0.16 16.64
CA ALA A 185 -10.01 -0.50 17.03
C ALA A 185 -9.96 -2.02 16.90
N ILE A 186 -10.98 -2.66 17.43
CA ILE A 186 -11.39 -4.02 17.17
C ILE A 186 -12.68 -3.93 16.37
N ALA A 187 -12.62 -4.32 15.11
CA ALA A 187 -13.81 -4.49 14.29
C ALA A 187 -14.65 -5.64 14.88
N LYS A 188 -15.92 -5.38 15.16
CA LYS A 188 -16.85 -6.45 15.60
C LYS A 188 -16.95 -7.55 14.55
N GLU A 189 -16.91 -7.15 13.29
CA GLU A 189 -16.80 -8.02 12.12
C GLU A 189 -15.89 -7.35 11.08
N TYR A 190 -14.86 -8.07 10.65
CA TYR A 190 -13.89 -7.65 9.64
C TYR A 190 -14.03 -8.52 8.40
N PHE A 191 -14.14 -7.91 7.23
CA PHE A 191 -14.27 -8.60 5.95
C PHE A 191 -12.91 -8.61 5.27
N TYR A 192 -12.23 -9.74 5.32
CA TYR A 192 -10.96 -9.94 4.60
C TYR A 192 -11.26 -10.43 3.19
N ASN A 193 -10.81 -9.68 2.18
CA ASN A 193 -10.92 -10.11 0.78
C ASN A 193 -9.96 -11.27 0.54
N ILE A 194 -10.50 -12.41 0.09
CA ILE A 194 -9.75 -13.62 -0.26
C ILE A 194 -9.93 -13.98 -1.72
N THR A 195 -10.47 -13.08 -2.55
CA THR A 195 -10.86 -13.37 -3.95
C THR A 195 -9.71 -13.97 -4.75
N GLU A 196 -8.53 -13.34 -4.72
CA GLU A 196 -7.35 -13.81 -5.45
C GLU A 196 -6.82 -15.13 -4.88
N ASP A 197 -6.80 -15.27 -3.55
CA ASP A 197 -6.32 -16.48 -2.88
C ASP A 197 -7.33 -17.64 -2.95
N PHE A 198 -8.60 -17.37 -3.29
CA PHE A 198 -9.69 -18.31 -3.12
C PHE A 198 -9.51 -19.55 -3.99
N ALA A 199 -9.00 -19.36 -5.21
CA ALA A 199 -8.73 -20.43 -6.15
C ALA A 199 -7.81 -21.50 -5.56
N ASP A 200 -6.81 -21.09 -4.78
CA ASP A 200 -5.85 -22.01 -4.17
C ASP A 200 -6.38 -22.55 -2.82
N ILE A 201 -6.81 -21.66 -1.92
CA ILE A 201 -7.18 -22.07 -0.56
C ILE A 201 -8.47 -22.89 -0.48
N ARG A 202 -9.35 -22.82 -1.49
CA ARG A 202 -10.58 -23.63 -1.52
C ARG A 202 -10.30 -25.12 -1.65
N PHE A 203 -9.11 -25.53 -2.06
CA PHE A 203 -8.72 -26.95 -2.11
C PHE A 203 -8.00 -27.41 -0.84
N GLU A 204 -7.75 -26.49 0.10
CA GLU A 204 -7.06 -26.80 1.34
C GLU A 204 -7.99 -27.36 2.42
N LYS A 205 -7.69 -28.57 2.90
CA LYS A 205 -8.48 -29.24 3.96
C LYS A 205 -8.58 -28.38 5.24
N TRP A 206 -7.54 -27.61 5.54
CA TRP A 206 -7.54 -26.76 6.73
C TRP A 206 -8.58 -25.64 6.63
N PHE A 207 -8.85 -25.10 5.44
CA PHE A 207 -9.74 -23.96 5.23
C PHE A 207 -11.19 -24.32 5.58
N TRP A 208 -11.71 -25.42 5.02
CA TRP A 208 -13.06 -25.90 5.29
C TRP A 208 -13.27 -26.37 6.74
N ARG A 209 -12.27 -27.04 7.32
CA ARG A 209 -12.28 -27.41 8.74
C ARG A 209 -12.41 -26.18 9.62
N ARG A 210 -11.69 -25.10 9.31
CA ARG A 210 -11.72 -23.85 10.07
C ARG A 210 -13.05 -23.11 9.92
N LYS A 211 -13.61 -23.07 8.70
CA LYS A 211 -14.98 -22.58 8.45
C LYS A 211 -16.00 -23.37 9.29
N GLY A 212 -15.93 -24.71 9.28
CA GLY A 212 -16.84 -25.59 10.03
C GLY A 212 -16.73 -25.43 11.55
N GLN A 213 -15.58 -25.01 12.07
CA GLN A 213 -15.37 -24.65 13.47
C GLN A 213 -15.90 -23.26 13.84
N GLY A 214 -16.40 -22.48 12.88
CA GLY A 214 -16.92 -21.13 13.09
C GLY A 214 -15.85 -20.06 13.27
N HIS A 215 -14.62 -20.28 12.80
CA HIS A 215 -13.54 -19.30 12.92
C HIS A 215 -13.72 -18.08 12.01
N PHE A 216 -14.42 -18.26 10.90
CA PHE A 216 -14.82 -17.21 9.98
C PHE A 216 -16.08 -17.65 9.24
N ARG A 217 -16.80 -16.70 8.64
CA ARG A 217 -17.89 -16.97 7.69
C ARG A 217 -17.40 -16.68 6.28
N LEU A 218 -17.58 -17.62 5.37
CA LEU A 218 -17.29 -17.42 3.96
C LEU A 218 -18.48 -16.71 3.30
N LEU A 219 -18.20 -15.66 2.54
CA LEU A 219 -19.19 -14.86 1.84
C LEU A 219 -18.74 -14.69 0.39
N GLY A 220 -19.63 -14.98 -0.56
CA GLY A 220 -19.41 -14.75 -1.97
C GLY A 220 -20.35 -13.68 -2.51
N PHE A 221 -19.90 -12.92 -3.49
CA PHE A 221 -20.69 -11.93 -4.21
C PHE A 221 -20.44 -12.06 -5.71
N ASN A 222 -21.50 -12.07 -6.51
CA ASN A 222 -21.40 -11.94 -7.97
C ASN A 222 -21.72 -10.48 -8.32
N GLY A 223 -20.67 -9.70 -8.61
CA GLY A 223 -20.74 -8.25 -8.62
C GLY A 223 -21.13 -7.72 -7.23
N ASP A 224 -22.23 -6.97 -7.15
CA ASP A 224 -22.79 -6.46 -5.89
C ASP A 224 -23.85 -7.38 -5.24
N VAL A 225 -24.16 -8.53 -5.87
CA VAL A 225 -25.22 -9.42 -5.42
C VAL A 225 -24.63 -10.54 -4.55
N PRO A 226 -25.06 -10.69 -3.29
CA PRO A 226 -24.63 -11.82 -2.44
C PRO A 226 -25.03 -13.16 -3.06
N MET A 227 -24.10 -14.13 -3.02
CA MET A 227 -24.35 -15.51 -3.44
C MET A 227 -25.28 -16.23 -2.44
N ASP A 228 -25.98 -17.26 -2.91
CA ASP A 228 -26.79 -18.12 -2.04
C ASP A 228 -25.86 -18.89 -1.08
N ALA A 229 -26.33 -19.13 0.15
CA ALA A 229 -25.55 -19.83 1.16
C ALA A 229 -25.24 -21.29 0.78
N ASP A 230 -26.09 -21.89 -0.05
CA ASP A 230 -26.00 -23.25 -0.57
C ASP A 230 -25.27 -23.31 -1.94
N ASP A 231 -24.58 -22.23 -2.34
CA ASP A 231 -23.80 -22.22 -3.57
C ASP A 231 -22.61 -23.21 -3.48
N PRO A 232 -22.36 -24.06 -4.49
CA PRO A 232 -21.27 -25.05 -4.47
C PRO A 232 -19.88 -24.42 -4.21
N LEU A 233 -19.64 -23.17 -4.62
CA LEU A 233 -18.39 -22.47 -4.34
C LEU A 233 -18.22 -22.17 -2.84
N LEU A 234 -19.29 -22.13 -2.06
CA LEU A 234 -19.25 -21.90 -0.62
C LEU A 234 -19.21 -23.19 0.20
N GLU A 235 -19.15 -24.34 -0.46
CA GLU A 235 -19.10 -25.67 0.14
C GLU A 235 -17.76 -26.38 -0.12
N SER A 236 -17.43 -27.35 0.75
CA SER A 236 -16.22 -28.15 0.60
C SER A 236 -16.35 -29.03 -0.64
N PRO A 237 -15.34 -29.10 -1.53
CA PRO A 237 -15.33 -30.08 -2.61
C PRO A 237 -15.48 -31.49 -2.03
N GLU A 238 -16.46 -32.26 -2.50
CA GLU A 238 -16.88 -33.54 -1.89
C GLU A 238 -15.87 -34.68 -2.05
N GLU A 239 -14.82 -34.54 -2.87
CA GLU A 239 -13.98 -35.68 -3.30
C GLU A 239 -12.77 -36.04 -2.42
N ASP A 240 -12.53 -35.40 -1.26
CA ASP A 240 -11.26 -35.68 -0.54
C ASP A 240 -11.26 -35.63 1.00
N LEU A 241 -12.39 -35.87 1.67
CA LEU A 241 -12.47 -35.88 3.14
C LEU A 241 -12.98 -37.21 3.71
N ASP A 242 -12.10 -38.22 3.71
CA ASP A 242 -12.21 -39.35 4.65
C ASP A 242 -12.22 -38.79 6.09
N TYR A 243 -13.36 -38.93 6.74
CA TYR A 243 -13.60 -38.50 8.10
C TYR A 243 -12.92 -39.47 9.09
N ASP A 244 -11.60 -39.38 9.28
CA ASP A 244 -10.97 -40.07 10.41
C ASP A 244 -11.21 -39.29 11.71
N SER A 245 -12.40 -39.54 12.28
CA SER A 245 -12.74 -39.21 13.65
C SER A 245 -11.99 -40.14 14.61
N SER A 246 -10.68 -39.94 14.82
CA SER A 246 -10.02 -40.37 16.06
C SER A 246 -8.63 -39.77 16.30
N SER A 247 -8.56 -38.61 16.96
CA SER A 247 -7.45 -38.35 17.88
C SER A 247 -7.93 -37.54 19.08
N ASN A 248 -8.09 -38.26 20.19
CA ASN A 248 -8.25 -37.72 21.53
C ASN A 248 -6.91 -37.09 21.95
N ASP A 249 -6.83 -35.77 22.00
CA ASP A 249 -5.83 -35.10 22.84
C ASP A 249 -6.40 -34.95 24.25
N SER A 250 -6.24 -36.02 25.03
CA SER A 250 -6.40 -35.98 26.48
C SER A 250 -5.10 -35.49 27.13
N ASP A 251 -5.16 -34.27 27.65
CA ASP A 251 -4.15 -33.66 28.50
C ASP A 251 -4.00 -34.45 29.82
N GLY A 252 -2.77 -34.84 30.15
CA GLY A 252 -2.45 -35.71 31.29
C GLY A 252 -1.01 -35.50 31.79
N SER A 253 -0.85 -34.56 32.72
CA SER A 253 0.40 -34.29 33.43
C SER A 253 0.91 -35.47 34.28
N LYS A 254 2.21 -35.81 34.22
CA LYS A 254 3.20 -35.75 35.35
C LYS A 254 4.49 -36.57 35.14
N SER A 255 5.62 -35.87 35.34
CA SER A 255 6.88 -36.22 36.04
C SER A 255 7.79 -37.40 35.60
N GLY A 256 9.09 -37.11 35.44
CA GLY A 256 10.19 -38.04 35.77
C GLY A 256 11.44 -37.99 34.87
N GLU A 257 12.51 -37.41 35.39
CA GLU A 257 13.93 -37.28 34.97
C GLU A 257 14.60 -38.30 34.00
N SER A 258 15.39 -37.81 33.04
CA SER A 258 16.90 -37.85 33.01
C SER A 258 17.56 -38.06 31.62
N HIS A 259 18.51 -37.15 31.33
CA HIS A 259 19.78 -37.25 30.56
C HIS A 259 19.89 -37.62 29.05
N ILE A 260 20.23 -36.58 28.26
CA ILE A 260 21.34 -36.39 27.26
C ILE A 260 21.50 -37.28 26.00
N SER A 261 21.62 -36.58 24.85
CA SER A 261 22.43 -36.78 23.61
C SER A 261 21.54 -36.75 22.35
N GLU A 262 21.54 -35.69 21.53
CA GLU A 262 22.51 -35.19 20.53
C GLU A 262 22.00 -35.44 19.09
N LEU A 263 21.97 -34.35 18.30
CA LEU A 263 21.83 -34.22 16.83
C LEU A 263 20.61 -34.90 16.15
N GLY A 264 19.86 -34.25 15.26
CA GLY A 264 20.15 -33.12 14.37
C GLY A 264 19.58 -33.51 13.00
N GLY A 265 18.59 -32.76 12.51
CA GLY A 265 17.91 -33.05 11.24
C GLY A 265 16.46 -32.59 11.27
N TYR A 266 16.24 -31.29 11.14
CA TYR A 266 14.93 -30.72 10.82
C TYR A 266 14.85 -30.65 9.30
N GLU A 267 14.05 -31.54 8.71
CA GLU A 267 13.63 -31.42 7.32
C GLU A 267 12.66 -30.25 7.21
N ALA A 268 13.01 -29.31 6.33
CA ALA A 268 12.18 -28.20 5.92
C ALA A 268 10.96 -28.76 5.17
N VAL A 269 9.76 -28.52 5.69
CA VAL A 269 8.53 -28.67 4.92
C VAL A 269 8.40 -27.40 4.09
N GLY A 270 8.49 -27.57 2.77
CA GLY A 270 8.43 -26.50 1.79
C GLY A 270 7.13 -25.72 1.88
N ASP A 271 7.29 -24.41 2.03
CA ASP A 271 6.23 -23.41 1.98
C ASP A 271 6.06 -23.01 0.51
N THR A 272 5.06 -23.59 -0.15
CA THR A 272 4.62 -23.20 -1.50
C THR A 272 3.27 -22.52 -1.34
N GLY A 273 3.31 -21.24 -0.96
CA GLY A 273 2.15 -20.35 -0.88
C GLY A 273 2.59 -18.97 -1.35
N SER A 274 2.69 -18.80 -2.66
CA SER A 274 2.93 -17.51 -3.30
C SER A 274 1.69 -16.64 -3.07
N LEU A 275 1.75 -15.71 -2.10
CA LEU A 275 0.62 -14.82 -1.82
C LEU A 275 0.91 -13.43 -2.35
N HIS A 276 0.03 -13.03 -3.25
CA HIS A 276 0.02 -11.76 -3.96
C HIS A 276 -0.52 -10.67 -3.03
N SER A 277 0.28 -9.65 -2.81
CA SER A 277 -0.08 -8.28 -2.44
C SER A 277 -1.08 -8.06 -1.28
N ALA A 278 -0.54 -7.67 -0.13
CA ALA A 278 -1.26 -6.91 0.91
C ALA A 278 -1.77 -5.51 0.48
N SER A 279 -1.99 -5.23 -0.80
CA SER A 279 -2.56 -3.96 -1.28
C SER A 279 -4.08 -4.12 -1.49
N ILE A 280 -4.87 -3.40 -0.68
CA ILE A 280 -6.35 -3.32 -0.74
C ILE A 280 -7.10 -4.66 -0.49
N THR A 281 -6.85 -5.34 0.63
CA THR A 281 -7.68 -6.50 1.07
C THR A 281 -9.03 -6.13 1.70
N THR A 282 -9.55 -4.93 1.41
CA THR A 282 -10.96 -4.57 1.63
C THR A 282 -11.43 -3.80 0.40
N ALA A 283 -12.10 -4.49 -0.52
CA ALA A 283 -12.58 -4.03 -1.81
C ALA A 283 -12.94 -2.53 -1.88
N SER A 284 -12.16 -1.77 -2.66
CA SER A 284 -12.68 -0.61 -3.38
C SER A 284 -13.33 -1.11 -4.67
N ASP A 285 -14.61 -0.81 -4.84
CA ASP A 285 -15.35 -1.07 -6.07
C ASP A 285 -14.78 -0.19 -7.19
N LEU A 286 -13.99 -0.78 -8.07
CA LEU A 286 -13.64 -0.25 -9.37
C LEU A 286 -13.72 -1.40 -10.36
N GLU A 287 -14.65 -1.28 -11.30
CA GLU A 287 -14.85 -2.28 -12.35
C GLU A 287 -13.72 -2.17 -13.38
N SER A 288 -13.06 -3.29 -13.66
CA SER A 288 -12.18 -3.44 -14.82
C SER A 288 -12.79 -4.54 -15.70
N ASP A 289 -13.35 -4.16 -16.85
CA ASP A 289 -13.78 -5.09 -17.88
C ASP A 289 -12.55 -5.53 -18.69
N SER A 290 -12.13 -6.80 -18.54
CA SER A 290 -11.13 -7.42 -19.42
C SER A 290 -11.80 -8.55 -20.19
N GLU A 291 -12.17 -8.30 -21.44
CA GLU A 291 -12.69 -9.33 -22.36
C GLU A 291 -11.54 -10.19 -22.92
N GLY A 292 -11.36 -11.39 -22.36
CA GLY A 292 -10.48 -12.43 -22.88
C GLY A 292 -11.23 -13.46 -23.74
N SER A 293 -10.80 -13.64 -24.99
CA SER A 293 -11.42 -14.55 -25.97
C SER A 293 -11.15 -16.04 -25.70
N ASP A 294 -12.26 -16.77 -25.54
CA ASP A 294 -12.58 -18.20 -25.71
C ASP A 294 -11.46 -19.21 -26.09
N GLY A 295 -11.26 -20.17 -25.18
CA GLY A 295 -10.48 -21.39 -25.36
C GLY A 295 -10.96 -22.46 -24.38
N THR A 296 -11.89 -23.30 -24.83
CA THR A 296 -12.56 -24.35 -24.05
C THR A 296 -11.62 -25.41 -23.44
N GLU A 297 -11.57 -25.49 -22.11
CA GLU A 297 -11.48 -26.73 -21.31
C GLU A 297 -12.30 -26.52 -20.01
N GLU A 298 -13.19 -27.45 -19.64
CA GLU A 298 -14.02 -27.33 -18.43
C GLU A 298 -13.15 -27.51 -17.18
N THR A 299 -12.64 -26.41 -16.65
CA THR A 299 -12.19 -26.27 -15.26
C THR A 299 -13.23 -25.45 -14.49
N ASP A 300 -13.46 -25.75 -13.20
CA ASP A 300 -14.35 -25.02 -12.30
C ASP A 300 -13.84 -23.58 -12.04
N GLU A 301 -13.84 -22.74 -13.08
CA GLU A 301 -13.37 -21.37 -13.03
C GLU A 301 -14.34 -20.51 -12.22
N ILE A 302 -13.79 -19.87 -11.19
CA ILE A 302 -14.48 -18.83 -10.42
C ILE A 302 -14.78 -17.71 -11.43
N GLY A 303 -16.05 -17.36 -11.61
CA GLY A 303 -16.44 -16.33 -12.57
C GLY A 303 -15.68 -15.02 -12.31
N GLU A 304 -15.28 -14.32 -13.37
CA GLU A 304 -14.43 -13.11 -13.29
C GLU A 304 -15.00 -12.02 -12.36
N ASN A 305 -16.32 -12.00 -12.16
CA ASN A 305 -17.03 -11.05 -11.29
C ASN A 305 -17.34 -11.59 -9.88
N THR A 306 -16.82 -12.76 -9.51
CA THR A 306 -17.07 -13.38 -8.20
C THR A 306 -16.04 -12.87 -7.18
N LYS A 307 -16.51 -12.14 -6.16
CA LYS A 307 -15.69 -11.67 -5.03
C LYS A 307 -15.94 -12.54 -3.81
N MET A 308 -14.86 -12.98 -3.17
CA MET A 308 -14.90 -13.85 -1.99
C MET A 308 -14.32 -13.15 -0.76
N PHE A 309 -15.02 -13.24 0.36
CA PHE A 309 -14.63 -12.63 1.62
C PHE A 309 -14.71 -13.62 2.78
N ALA A 310 -13.72 -13.56 3.67
CA ALA A 310 -13.79 -14.15 5.00
C ALA A 310 -14.21 -13.09 6.02
N ALA A 311 -15.40 -13.25 6.60
CA ALA A 311 -15.87 -12.43 7.72
C ALA A 311 -15.34 -12.99 9.05
N ILE A 312 -14.46 -12.24 9.70
CA ILE A 312 -13.76 -12.58 10.94
C ILE A 312 -14.32 -11.73 12.08
N SER A 313 -14.69 -12.36 13.20
CA SER A 313 -15.18 -11.65 14.39
C SER A 313 -14.04 -11.08 15.23
N GLU A 314 -14.30 -9.93 15.88
CA GLU A 314 -13.39 -9.28 16.84
C GLU A 314 -11.94 -9.12 16.34
N PHE A 315 -11.77 -8.51 15.16
CA PHE A 315 -10.46 -8.40 14.53
C PHE A 315 -9.78 -7.04 14.78
N PRO A 316 -8.52 -6.99 15.22
CA PRO A 316 -7.78 -5.73 15.40
C PRO A 316 -7.52 -5.00 14.09
N THR A 317 -7.99 -3.76 14.01
CA THR A 317 -7.89 -2.92 12.81
C THR A 317 -7.48 -1.49 13.14
N MET A 318 -6.93 -0.82 12.14
CA MET A 318 -6.70 0.62 12.14
C MET A 318 -7.54 1.25 11.03
N LEU A 319 -8.36 2.22 11.41
CA LEU A 319 -9.12 3.05 10.48
C LEU A 319 -8.31 4.32 10.22
N ILE A 320 -8.17 4.70 8.95
CA ILE A 320 -7.46 5.89 8.48
C ILE A 320 -8.47 6.68 7.65
N PHE A 321 -8.80 7.90 8.09
CA PHE A 321 -9.77 8.76 7.40
C PHE A 321 -9.03 9.74 6.51
N LEU A 322 -9.28 9.64 5.20
CA LEU A 322 -8.62 10.42 4.16
C LEU A 322 -9.65 11.21 3.36
N GLU A 323 -9.19 12.18 2.58
CA GLU A 323 -10.02 12.76 1.52
C GLU A 323 -10.40 11.72 0.45
N SER A 324 -11.53 11.97 -0.19
CA SER A 324 -11.92 11.22 -1.39
C SER A 324 -11.22 11.78 -2.63
N ASN A 325 -10.93 10.89 -3.58
CA ASN A 325 -10.49 11.22 -4.94
C ASN A 325 -11.55 10.76 -5.95
N THR A 326 -11.33 11.01 -7.24
CA THR A 326 -12.29 10.66 -8.30
C THR A 326 -12.15 9.20 -8.75
N ASN A 327 -10.96 8.76 -9.17
CA ASN A 327 -10.68 7.37 -9.53
C ASN A 327 -9.15 7.10 -9.50
N THR A 328 -8.71 5.88 -9.80
CA THR A 328 -7.29 5.50 -9.96
C THR A 328 -6.75 5.95 -11.32
N MET A 329 -5.43 6.02 -11.43
CA MET A 329 -4.72 6.22 -12.70
C MET A 329 -4.91 5.02 -13.62
N ASP A 330 -5.09 3.83 -13.02
CA ASP A 330 -5.41 2.58 -13.71
C ASP A 330 -6.66 2.70 -14.56
N SER A 331 -7.70 3.34 -14.03
CA SER A 331 -8.96 3.60 -14.73
C SER A 331 -8.82 4.48 -15.99
N LEU A 332 -7.62 5.03 -16.27
CA LEU A 332 -7.34 5.86 -17.44
C LEU A 332 -6.58 5.08 -18.53
N LEU A 333 -6.21 3.82 -18.29
CA LEU A 333 -5.48 2.99 -19.24
C LEU A 333 -6.36 2.61 -20.45
N ASP A 334 -7.66 2.45 -20.20
CA ASP A 334 -8.68 2.08 -21.21
C ASP A 334 -9.15 3.28 -22.05
N ASP A 335 -8.78 4.51 -21.67
CA ASP A 335 -9.17 5.72 -22.39
C ASP A 335 -8.52 5.74 -23.79
N ASN A 336 -9.35 5.70 -24.84
CA ASN A 336 -8.90 5.84 -26.22
C ASN A 336 -8.66 7.32 -26.58
N ASP A 337 -7.58 7.87 -26.02
CA ASP A 337 -7.16 9.27 -26.20
C ASP A 337 -6.48 9.55 -27.55
N GLY A 338 -6.51 8.58 -28.47
CA GLY A 338 -5.99 8.70 -29.83
C GLY A 338 -4.56 9.26 -29.86
N THR A 339 -4.35 10.30 -30.66
CA THR A 339 -3.02 10.91 -30.87
C THR A 339 -2.49 11.73 -29.69
N GLU A 340 -3.34 12.06 -28.70
CA GLU A 340 -2.91 12.84 -27.53
C GLU A 340 -2.53 11.96 -26.32
N LYS A 341 -2.73 10.63 -26.42
CA LYS A 341 -2.49 9.66 -25.33
C LYS A 341 -1.09 9.85 -24.73
N GLU A 342 -0.04 9.80 -25.54
CA GLU A 342 1.33 9.92 -25.04
C GLU A 342 1.63 11.27 -24.38
N ALA A 343 1.08 12.37 -24.92
CA ALA A 343 1.28 13.70 -24.36
C ALA A 343 0.62 13.84 -22.98
N LYS A 344 -0.61 13.33 -22.83
CA LYS A 344 -1.33 13.27 -21.55
C LYS A 344 -0.58 12.42 -20.54
N TRP A 345 -0.22 11.18 -20.89
CA TRP A 345 0.51 10.27 -20.02
C TRP A 345 1.88 10.80 -19.63
N SER A 346 2.59 11.45 -20.53
CA SER A 346 3.85 12.15 -20.22
C SER A 346 3.68 13.22 -19.15
N ALA A 347 2.59 14.01 -19.24
CA ALA A 347 2.33 15.06 -18.26
C ALA A 347 1.86 14.49 -16.92
N TRP A 348 1.03 13.44 -16.93
CA TRP A 348 0.55 12.76 -15.73
C TRP A 348 1.68 12.04 -15.00
N LEU A 349 2.55 11.32 -15.71
CA LEU A 349 3.75 10.72 -15.13
C LEU A 349 4.72 11.76 -14.59
N PHE A 350 4.82 12.95 -15.21
CA PHE A 350 5.62 14.03 -14.63
C PHE A 350 5.10 14.42 -13.24
N GLN A 351 3.78 14.50 -13.04
CA GLN A 351 3.20 14.78 -11.71
C GLN A 351 3.60 13.72 -10.68
N VAL A 352 3.61 12.44 -11.07
CA VAL A 352 4.04 11.32 -10.21
C VAL A 352 5.54 11.44 -9.92
N ILE A 353 6.38 11.69 -10.93
CA ILE A 353 7.82 11.92 -10.75
C ILE A 353 8.08 13.10 -9.81
N ALA A 354 7.30 14.18 -9.92
CA ALA A 354 7.41 15.34 -9.06
C ALA A 354 7.12 14.98 -7.59
N ALA A 355 6.04 14.23 -7.34
CA ALA A 355 5.70 13.74 -6.00
C ALA A 355 6.81 12.84 -5.43
N LEU A 356 7.34 11.91 -6.23
CA LEU A 356 8.44 11.03 -5.84
C LEU A 356 9.73 11.80 -5.56
N CYS A 357 10.08 12.81 -6.37
CA CYS A 357 11.23 13.67 -6.11
C CYS A 357 11.12 14.35 -4.74
N GLN A 358 9.95 14.85 -4.39
CA GLN A 358 9.70 15.53 -3.12
C GLN A 358 9.87 14.57 -1.94
N ILE A 359 9.24 13.39 -1.97
CA ILE A 359 9.29 12.46 -0.83
C ILE A 359 10.67 11.82 -0.67
N GLN A 360 11.36 11.53 -1.78
CA GLN A 360 12.72 11.03 -1.76
C GLN A 360 13.69 12.08 -1.20
N SER A 361 13.58 13.33 -1.66
CA SER A 361 14.49 14.39 -1.21
C SER A 361 14.32 14.73 0.27
N LEU A 362 13.08 14.76 0.77
CA LEU A 362 12.78 15.21 2.13
C LEU A 362 12.87 14.11 3.19
N TRP A 363 12.42 12.89 2.87
CA TRP A 363 12.31 11.78 3.84
C TRP A 363 13.11 10.54 3.46
N ALA A 364 13.86 10.58 2.35
CA ALA A 364 14.46 9.38 1.77
C ALA A 364 13.43 8.24 1.60
N MET A 365 12.20 8.62 1.26
CA MET A 365 11.07 7.71 1.18
C MET A 365 11.10 6.93 -0.14
N THR A 366 10.95 5.61 -0.04
CA THR A 366 10.62 4.71 -1.16
C THR A 366 9.23 4.14 -0.87
N HIS A 367 8.33 4.15 -1.86
CA HIS A 367 6.96 3.64 -1.71
C HIS A 367 6.92 2.11 -1.60
N ASN A 368 7.75 1.43 -2.40
CA ASN A 368 7.90 -0.03 -2.50
C ASN A 368 6.70 -0.82 -3.03
N ASP A 369 5.62 -0.13 -3.37
CA ASP A 369 4.43 -0.77 -3.95
C ASP A 369 3.65 0.20 -4.85
N LEU A 370 4.38 0.96 -5.67
CA LEU A 370 3.78 1.97 -6.53
C LEU A 370 3.34 1.34 -7.86
N HIS A 371 2.04 1.13 -8.01
CA HIS A 371 1.38 0.76 -9.26
C HIS A 371 0.25 1.74 -9.57
N SER A 372 -0.31 1.68 -10.77
CA SER A 372 -1.38 2.56 -11.26
C SER A 372 -2.60 2.65 -10.33
N ASN A 373 -2.97 1.56 -9.66
CA ASN A 373 -4.04 1.57 -8.64
C ASN A 373 -3.71 2.34 -7.34
N ASN A 374 -2.42 2.50 -7.01
CA ASN A 374 -1.97 3.31 -5.85
C ASN A 374 -1.73 4.79 -6.19
N ILE A 375 -2.18 5.22 -7.37
CA ILE A 375 -2.14 6.60 -7.82
C ILE A 375 -3.58 7.02 -8.13
N LEU A 376 -4.15 7.90 -7.32
CA LEU A 376 -5.50 8.43 -7.54
C LEU A 376 -5.45 9.76 -8.28
N TRP A 377 -6.53 10.14 -8.96
CA TRP A 377 -6.68 11.46 -9.56
C TRP A 377 -7.92 12.19 -9.07
N THR A 378 -7.84 13.52 -9.11
CA THR A 378 -8.98 14.43 -8.91
C THR A 378 -9.05 15.42 -10.06
N SER A 379 -10.26 15.87 -10.41
CA SER A 379 -10.46 16.91 -11.40
C SER A 379 -9.88 18.26 -10.96
N THR A 380 -9.36 19.05 -11.90
CA THR A 380 -8.90 20.42 -11.67
C THR A 380 -9.22 21.33 -12.86
N GLU A 381 -9.49 22.60 -12.58
CA GLU A 381 -9.62 23.64 -13.60
C GLU A 381 -8.28 24.30 -13.95
N LYS A 382 -7.24 24.06 -13.15
CA LYS A 382 -5.91 24.64 -13.40
C LYS A 382 -5.33 24.01 -14.66
N PRO A 383 -4.98 24.78 -15.71
CA PRO A 383 -4.45 24.22 -16.95
C PRO A 383 -3.02 23.70 -16.79
N TYR A 384 -2.23 24.29 -15.88
CA TYR A 384 -0.84 23.94 -15.68
C TYR A 384 -0.48 23.84 -14.19
N LEU A 385 0.51 23.02 -13.89
CA LEU A 385 1.27 23.04 -12.64
C LEU A 385 2.70 23.48 -12.93
N TYR A 386 3.27 24.25 -12.01
CA TYR A 386 4.64 24.75 -12.12
C TYR A 386 5.51 24.09 -11.06
N TYR A 387 6.67 23.59 -11.48
CA TYR A 387 7.63 22.94 -10.60
C TYR A 387 9.00 23.58 -10.75
N SER A 388 9.81 23.55 -9.70
CA SER A 388 11.20 24.04 -9.76
C SER A 388 12.16 23.18 -8.95
N THR A 389 13.40 23.08 -9.43
CA THR A 389 14.53 22.49 -8.71
C THR A 389 15.28 23.55 -7.90
N THR A 390 16.15 23.11 -7.00
CA THR A 390 16.97 23.99 -6.15
C THR A 390 17.94 24.87 -6.94
N ASN A 391 18.33 24.44 -8.15
CA ASN A 391 19.17 25.20 -9.08
C ASN A 391 18.39 26.20 -9.96
N GLY A 392 17.06 26.32 -9.78
CA GLY A 392 16.22 27.30 -10.46
C GLY A 392 15.66 26.85 -11.82
N HIS A 393 15.90 25.62 -12.27
CA HIS A 393 15.19 25.11 -13.45
C HIS A 393 13.70 24.98 -13.14
N THR A 394 12.86 25.33 -14.12
CA THR A 394 11.41 25.38 -13.96
C THR A 394 10.73 24.55 -15.05
N TRP A 395 9.65 23.86 -14.68
CA TRP A 395 8.80 23.11 -15.60
C TRP A 395 7.37 23.62 -15.53
N ARG A 396 6.69 23.68 -16.67
CA ARG A 396 5.26 23.97 -16.81
C ARG A 396 4.58 22.74 -17.40
N VAL A 397 3.83 22.03 -16.56
CA VAL A 397 3.26 20.73 -16.89
C VAL A 397 1.75 20.88 -17.08
N PRO A 398 1.18 20.52 -18.23
CA PRO A 398 -0.27 20.55 -18.43
C PRO A 398 -0.95 19.53 -17.53
N THR A 399 -2.06 19.90 -16.91
CA THR A 399 -2.81 18.99 -16.02
C THR A 399 -3.71 18.05 -16.81
N TYR A 400 -4.13 18.47 -18.01
CA TYR A 400 -5.25 17.86 -18.74
C TYR A 400 -6.48 17.65 -17.84
N GLY A 401 -6.71 18.60 -16.93
CA GLY A 401 -7.83 18.56 -15.99
C GLY A 401 -7.68 17.58 -14.84
N LYS A 402 -6.50 16.96 -14.62
CA LYS A 402 -6.26 15.97 -13.55
C LYS A 402 -5.05 16.32 -12.68
N ILE A 403 -5.22 16.13 -11.36
CA ILE A 403 -4.13 16.15 -10.37
C ILE A 403 -3.99 14.74 -9.79
N PHE A 404 -2.79 14.18 -9.85
CA PHE A 404 -2.49 12.84 -9.35
C PHE A 404 -1.98 12.87 -7.91
N ARG A 405 -2.35 11.86 -7.11
CA ARG A 405 -1.98 11.71 -5.71
C ARG A 405 -1.57 10.26 -5.41
N ILE A 406 -0.45 10.10 -4.72
CA ILE A 406 0.05 8.77 -4.30
C ILE A 406 -0.60 8.39 -2.97
N ILE A 407 -1.03 7.13 -2.85
CA ILE A 407 -1.63 6.54 -1.66
C ILE A 407 -1.03 5.16 -1.36
N ASP A 408 -1.43 4.57 -0.23
CA ASP A 408 -1.04 3.22 0.22
C ASP A 408 0.43 3.07 0.62
N PHE A 409 0.80 3.73 1.72
CA PHE A 409 2.17 3.76 2.22
C PHE A 409 2.48 2.61 3.18
N GLY A 410 1.71 1.52 3.15
CA GLY A 410 1.90 0.36 4.05
C GLY A 410 3.30 -0.23 3.95
N ARG A 411 3.82 -0.35 2.73
CA ARG A 411 5.18 -0.86 2.44
C ARG A 411 6.22 0.25 2.34
N ALA A 412 5.87 1.50 2.61
CA ALA A 412 6.83 2.59 2.48
C ALA A 412 7.99 2.46 3.48
N ILE A 413 9.20 2.77 3.02
CA ILE A 413 10.39 2.90 3.87
C ILE A 413 10.86 4.34 3.82
N TYR A 414 10.96 5.00 4.97
CA TYR A 414 11.31 6.40 5.05
C TYR A 414 11.94 6.77 6.39
N THR A 415 12.60 7.92 6.44
CA THR A 415 13.18 8.48 7.67
C THR A 415 12.51 9.80 8.01
N HIS A 416 12.10 9.96 9.26
CA HIS A 416 11.55 11.22 9.78
C HIS A 416 12.22 11.58 11.10
N ASN A 417 12.89 12.75 11.16
CA ASN A 417 13.59 13.22 12.37
C ASN A 417 14.51 12.15 12.98
N ASP A 418 15.37 11.55 12.13
CA ASP A 418 16.31 10.46 12.46
C ASP A 418 15.66 9.13 12.90
N VAL A 419 14.34 9.01 12.84
CA VAL A 419 13.62 7.76 13.10
C VAL A 419 13.32 7.06 11.77
N LEU A 420 13.79 5.82 11.64
CA LEU A 420 13.47 4.94 10.52
C LEU A 420 12.06 4.36 10.68
N CYS A 421 11.22 4.62 9.69
CA CYS A 421 9.94 3.96 9.47
C CYS A 421 10.14 2.85 8.44
N VAL A 422 9.81 1.62 8.81
CA VAL A 422 9.86 0.46 7.92
C VAL A 422 8.79 -0.52 8.37
N SER A 423 8.06 -1.08 7.41
CA SER A 423 7.04 -2.09 7.62
C SER A 423 7.65 -3.39 8.14
N ASP A 424 6.89 -4.10 8.96
CA ASP A 424 7.24 -5.44 9.38
C ASP A 424 7.01 -6.49 8.30
N ASP A 425 6.44 -6.12 7.15
CA ASP A 425 6.38 -6.97 5.94
C ASP A 425 7.78 -7.42 5.50
N TYR A 426 8.82 -6.62 5.78
CA TYR A 426 10.21 -6.91 5.42
C TYR A 426 10.93 -7.86 6.39
N TRP A 427 10.24 -8.39 7.40
CA TRP A 427 10.84 -9.39 8.27
C TRP A 427 11.02 -10.71 7.50
N PRO A 428 12.06 -11.51 7.78
CA PRO A 428 12.39 -12.71 7.00
C PRO A 428 11.23 -13.71 6.81
N GLU A 429 10.32 -13.77 7.78
CA GLU A 429 9.18 -14.69 7.82
C GLU A 429 7.92 -14.11 7.16
N ASN A 430 7.94 -12.88 6.65
CA ASN A 430 6.79 -12.18 6.09
C ASN A 430 6.94 -11.98 4.58
N GLU A 431 5.87 -11.54 3.91
CA GLU A 431 5.73 -11.47 2.45
C GLU A 431 6.93 -10.84 1.75
N ALA A 432 7.48 -9.75 2.30
CA ALA A 432 8.57 -8.98 1.72
C ALA A 432 9.96 -9.25 2.31
N GLY A 433 10.12 -10.34 3.06
CA GLY A 433 11.31 -10.62 3.88
C GLY A 433 12.65 -10.67 3.14
N THR A 434 12.65 -11.01 1.85
CA THR A 434 13.87 -11.15 1.05
C THR A 434 14.21 -9.92 0.21
N GLN A 435 13.35 -8.89 0.22
CA GLN A 435 13.48 -7.72 -0.64
C GLN A 435 14.69 -6.85 -0.27
N TYR A 436 14.90 -6.65 1.03
CA TYR A 436 15.92 -5.77 1.58
C TYR A 436 16.67 -6.46 2.72
N ASN A 437 17.88 -5.97 3.03
CA ASN A 437 18.69 -6.47 4.13
C ASN A 437 19.43 -5.30 4.79
N PHE A 438 18.79 -4.66 5.77
CA PHE A 438 19.33 -3.52 6.51
C PHE A 438 18.54 -3.28 7.81
N GLY A 439 19.04 -2.38 8.67
CA GLY A 439 18.27 -1.87 9.80
C GLY A 439 17.84 -2.97 10.80
N PRO A 440 16.56 -3.02 11.23
CA PRO A 440 16.11 -3.92 12.29
C PRO A 440 16.04 -5.41 11.90
N PHE A 441 16.09 -5.74 10.61
CA PHE A 441 16.08 -7.11 10.07
C PHE A 441 17.36 -7.45 9.31
N TYR A 442 18.48 -6.77 9.63
CA TYR A 442 19.77 -7.05 9.01
C TYR A 442 20.32 -8.42 9.41
N GLU A 443 20.63 -9.26 8.42
CA GLU A 443 21.32 -10.53 8.56
C GLU A 443 22.76 -10.41 8.01
N PRO A 444 23.80 -10.59 8.86
CA PRO A 444 25.20 -10.49 8.44
C PRO A 444 25.65 -11.46 7.35
N GLU A 445 24.95 -12.59 7.20
CA GLU A 445 25.26 -13.63 6.22
C GLU A 445 24.80 -13.25 4.80
N GLU A 446 23.84 -12.32 4.70
CA GLU A 446 23.27 -11.86 3.44
C GLU A 446 23.90 -10.52 2.98
N PRO A 447 23.94 -10.23 1.67
CA PRO A 447 24.42 -8.94 1.16
C PRO A 447 23.56 -7.78 1.68
N LEU A 448 24.20 -6.66 2.03
CA LEU A 448 23.48 -5.44 2.39
C LEU A 448 22.61 -4.96 1.22
N CYS A 449 21.32 -4.74 1.48
CA CYS A 449 20.39 -4.22 0.49
C CYS A 449 19.52 -3.13 1.12
N TYR A 450 19.76 -1.88 0.70
CA TYR A 450 19.03 -0.70 1.16
C TYR A 450 17.84 -0.38 0.24
N PRO A 451 16.85 0.39 0.73
CA PRO A 451 15.76 0.91 -0.08
C PRO A 451 16.27 1.60 -1.34
N ASN A 452 15.63 1.30 -2.47
CA ASN A 452 16.11 1.68 -3.79
C ASN A 452 15.24 2.80 -4.39
N PRO A 453 15.75 4.03 -4.61
CA PRO A 453 14.98 5.13 -5.19
C PRO A 453 14.45 4.86 -6.61
N SER A 454 15.01 3.89 -7.33
CA SER A 454 14.52 3.45 -8.65
C SER A 454 13.34 2.50 -8.57
N PHE A 455 13.05 1.93 -7.39
CA PHE A 455 12.02 0.91 -7.23
C PHE A 455 10.66 1.41 -7.70
N ASP A 456 10.26 2.59 -7.24
CA ASP A 456 8.90 3.11 -7.43
C ASP A 456 8.55 3.33 -8.90
N LEU A 457 9.48 3.90 -9.70
CA LEU A 457 9.25 4.11 -11.13
C LEU A 457 9.33 2.81 -11.94
N CYS A 458 10.22 1.89 -11.57
CA CYS A 458 10.26 0.56 -12.18
C CYS A 458 8.94 -0.19 -11.94
N ARG A 459 8.46 -0.22 -10.69
CA ARG A 459 7.22 -0.91 -10.33
C ARG A 459 6.00 -0.30 -11.00
N LEU A 460 5.98 1.03 -11.14
CA LEU A 460 4.94 1.74 -11.88
C LEU A 460 4.98 1.39 -13.37
N SER A 461 6.17 1.34 -13.98
CA SER A 461 6.30 0.95 -15.39
C SER A 461 5.75 -0.44 -15.65
N VAL A 462 6.06 -1.41 -14.76
CA VAL A 462 5.52 -2.77 -14.83
C VAL A 462 3.98 -2.75 -14.91
N SER A 463 3.31 -1.87 -14.16
CA SER A 463 1.84 -1.88 -14.11
C SER A 463 1.16 -1.13 -15.27
N ILE A 464 1.89 -0.36 -16.08
CA ILE A 464 1.28 0.50 -17.11
C ILE A 464 1.78 0.25 -18.53
N ILE A 465 2.99 -0.28 -18.72
CA ILE A 465 3.63 -0.26 -20.05
C ILE A 465 2.86 -1.10 -21.08
N GLU A 466 2.40 -2.29 -20.72
CA GLU A 466 1.68 -3.20 -21.63
C GLU A 466 0.27 -2.69 -21.93
N ALA A 467 -0.40 -2.11 -20.93
CA ALA A 467 -1.72 -1.48 -21.10
C ALA A 467 -1.65 -0.19 -21.96
N LEU A 468 -0.56 0.58 -21.82
CA LEU A 468 -0.36 1.77 -22.65
C LEU A 468 0.01 1.43 -24.09
N PHE A 469 0.85 0.40 -24.27
CA PHE A 469 1.46 0.00 -25.53
C PHE A 469 1.22 -1.50 -25.78
N GLN A 470 0.09 -1.81 -26.42
CA GLN A 470 -0.27 -3.19 -26.82
C GLN A 470 0.79 -3.82 -27.72
N GLU A 471 1.44 -3.01 -28.55
CA GLU A 471 2.56 -3.40 -29.39
C GLU A 471 3.74 -2.46 -29.15
N ILE A 472 4.95 -2.98 -29.33
CA ILE A 472 6.19 -2.19 -29.29
C ILE A 472 6.14 -1.18 -30.45
N PRO A 473 6.26 0.14 -30.18
CA PRO A 473 6.24 1.13 -31.25
C PRO A 473 7.41 0.97 -32.22
N GLU A 474 7.26 1.50 -33.44
CA GLU A 474 8.28 1.40 -34.48
C GLU A 474 9.65 1.95 -34.04
N ASP A 475 10.73 1.26 -34.41
CA ASP A 475 12.09 1.72 -34.15
C ASP A 475 12.36 3.09 -34.78
N ARG A 476 13.02 3.96 -34.03
CA ARG A 476 13.52 5.24 -34.52
C ARG A 476 14.74 4.98 -35.39
N GLU A 477 14.76 5.58 -36.58
CA GLU A 477 15.93 5.52 -37.47
C GLU A 477 17.19 6.06 -36.76
N GLY A 478 18.23 5.23 -36.66
CA GLY A 478 19.46 5.57 -35.95
C GLY A 478 19.33 5.62 -34.42
N GLY A 479 18.23 5.12 -33.86
CA GLY A 479 17.99 5.02 -32.42
C GLY A 479 19.06 4.20 -31.71
N ARG A 480 19.44 4.62 -30.50
CA ARG A 480 20.39 3.85 -29.67
C ARG A 480 19.73 2.54 -29.21
N VAL A 481 20.55 1.60 -28.78
CA VAL A 481 20.10 0.36 -28.17
C VAL A 481 19.69 0.66 -26.73
N LEU A 482 18.45 0.32 -26.36
CA LEU A 482 17.93 0.44 -24.99
C LEU A 482 18.27 -0.79 -24.16
N SER A 483 18.15 -1.98 -24.74
CA SER A 483 18.56 -3.25 -24.13
C SER A 483 19.08 -4.23 -25.18
N ASP A 484 20.08 -5.02 -24.80
CA ASP A 484 20.75 -5.98 -25.68
C ASP A 484 20.85 -7.34 -24.97
N GLU A 485 19.81 -8.15 -25.14
CA GLU A 485 19.76 -9.51 -24.62
C GLU A 485 19.88 -10.53 -25.75
N ALA A 486 20.33 -11.74 -25.43
CA ALA A 486 20.57 -12.78 -26.44
C ALA A 486 19.29 -13.05 -27.25
N ASN A 487 19.31 -12.66 -28.53
CA ASN A 487 18.20 -12.74 -29.50
C ASN A 487 17.04 -11.76 -29.30
N PHE A 488 17.14 -10.80 -28.37
CA PHE A 488 16.16 -9.74 -28.19
C PHE A 488 16.85 -8.40 -27.94
N ARG A 489 16.89 -7.59 -28.99
CA ARG A 489 17.53 -6.28 -28.98
C ARG A 489 16.48 -5.20 -29.16
N GLN A 490 16.26 -4.40 -28.14
CA GLN A 490 15.31 -3.29 -28.19
C GLN A 490 16.06 -2.01 -28.55
N HIS A 491 15.64 -1.36 -29.62
CA HIS A 491 16.12 -0.03 -30.00
C HIS A 491 15.17 1.06 -29.47
N GLU A 492 15.66 2.30 -29.41
CA GLU A 492 14.79 3.44 -29.21
C GLU A 492 13.71 3.46 -30.30
N THR A 493 12.47 3.62 -29.87
CA THR A 493 11.31 3.72 -30.74
C THR A 493 10.98 5.19 -31.04
N VAL A 494 10.05 5.41 -31.96
CA VAL A 494 9.50 6.74 -32.24
C VAL A 494 8.83 7.36 -31.01
N SER A 495 8.32 6.54 -30.08
CA SER A 495 7.66 6.95 -28.84
C SER A 495 8.66 7.23 -27.73
N ASP A 496 8.87 8.51 -27.42
CA ASP A 496 9.73 8.92 -26.29
C ASP A 496 9.18 8.42 -24.93
N LEU A 497 7.85 8.31 -24.81
CA LEU A 497 7.22 7.77 -23.61
C LEU A 497 7.49 6.27 -23.43
N TYR A 498 7.33 5.48 -24.50
CA TYR A 498 7.67 4.05 -24.45
C TYR A 498 9.14 3.85 -24.06
N ASN A 499 10.04 4.62 -24.68
CA ASN A 499 11.48 4.50 -24.43
C ASN A 499 11.84 4.72 -22.95
N VAL A 500 11.25 5.73 -22.29
CA VAL A 500 11.57 6.00 -20.89
C VAL A 500 10.97 4.96 -19.94
N LEU A 501 9.76 4.46 -20.23
CA LEU A 501 9.16 3.35 -19.47
C LEU A 501 9.99 2.07 -19.62
N TRP A 502 10.43 1.76 -20.84
CA TRP A 502 11.30 0.61 -21.09
C TRP A 502 12.63 0.73 -20.32
N GLU A 503 13.26 1.91 -20.34
CA GLU A 503 14.48 2.16 -19.55
C GLU A 503 14.29 1.94 -18.05
N TRP A 504 13.09 2.19 -17.51
CA TRP A 504 12.81 1.95 -16.09
C TRP A 504 12.76 0.47 -15.74
N LEU A 505 12.60 -0.42 -16.72
CA LEU A 505 12.56 -1.88 -16.55
C LEU A 505 13.93 -2.54 -16.69
N ILE A 506 14.99 -1.78 -16.98
CA ILE A 506 16.33 -2.34 -17.21
C ILE A 506 17.13 -2.39 -15.90
N ASP A 507 17.62 -3.59 -15.56
CA ASP A 507 18.48 -3.82 -14.41
C ASP A 507 19.95 -3.43 -14.69
N GLU A 508 20.79 -3.44 -13.65
CA GLU A 508 22.22 -3.11 -13.77
C GLU A 508 23.02 -4.07 -14.65
N ASP A 509 22.50 -5.28 -14.92
CA ASP A 509 23.06 -6.27 -15.83
C ASP A 509 22.60 -6.04 -17.28
N GLY A 510 21.78 -5.02 -17.54
CA GLY A 510 21.24 -4.67 -18.85
C GLY A 510 20.04 -5.52 -19.29
N ARG A 511 19.38 -6.21 -18.36
CA ARG A 511 18.26 -7.11 -18.62
C ARG A 511 16.93 -6.47 -18.29
N ASN A 512 15.89 -6.78 -19.06
CA ASN A 512 14.54 -6.36 -18.75
C ASN A 512 13.97 -7.22 -17.61
N VAL A 513 13.45 -6.59 -16.54
CA VAL A 513 12.91 -7.30 -15.38
C VAL A 513 11.51 -7.87 -15.59
N LEU A 514 10.74 -7.33 -16.55
CA LEU A 514 9.38 -7.77 -16.84
C LEU A 514 9.38 -9.08 -17.64
N CYS A 515 10.14 -9.12 -18.74
CA CYS A 515 10.08 -10.22 -19.69
C CYS A 515 11.45 -10.80 -20.08
N ASN A 516 11.43 -12.09 -20.42
CA ASN A 516 12.53 -12.79 -21.08
C ASN A 516 12.61 -12.42 -22.57
N PRO A 517 13.72 -12.76 -23.27
CA PRO A 517 13.85 -12.53 -24.71
C PRO A 517 12.75 -13.17 -25.57
N ASP A 518 12.10 -14.22 -25.07
CA ASP A 518 10.97 -14.92 -25.70
C ASP A 518 9.60 -14.33 -25.32
N ARG A 519 9.59 -13.20 -24.59
CA ARG A 519 8.41 -12.53 -24.02
C ARG A 519 7.68 -13.29 -22.92
N SER A 520 8.24 -14.38 -22.40
CA SER A 520 7.69 -14.97 -21.17
C SER A 520 7.92 -14.02 -19.99
N GLU A 521 7.05 -14.09 -18.99
CA GLU A 521 7.31 -13.45 -17.69
C GLU A 521 8.67 -13.92 -17.15
N ARG A 522 9.48 -12.98 -16.62
CA ARG A 522 10.82 -13.31 -16.13
C ARG A 522 10.84 -13.69 -14.65
N TYR A 523 10.14 -12.92 -13.82
CA TYR A 523 10.14 -13.08 -12.37
C TYR A 523 8.69 -13.14 -11.89
N PRO A 524 8.16 -14.35 -11.61
CA PRO A 524 6.79 -14.47 -11.11
C PRO A 524 6.68 -13.99 -9.66
N GLY A 525 5.53 -13.39 -9.33
CA GLY A 525 5.19 -13.02 -7.96
C GLY A 525 6.22 -12.11 -7.28
N PHE A 526 6.60 -12.46 -6.05
CA PHE A 526 7.44 -11.59 -5.21
C PHE A 526 8.92 -11.54 -5.63
N ASP A 527 9.38 -12.46 -6.47
CA ASP A 527 10.75 -12.43 -6.99
C ASP A 527 11.02 -11.15 -7.77
N LEU A 528 10.02 -10.63 -8.48
CA LEU A 528 10.10 -9.35 -9.19
C LEU A 528 10.45 -8.20 -8.25
N TYR A 529 9.79 -8.12 -7.09
CA TYR A 529 10.03 -7.08 -6.09
C TYR A 529 11.48 -7.15 -5.59
N SER A 530 11.97 -8.35 -5.27
CA SER A 530 13.35 -8.56 -4.84
C SER A 530 14.38 -8.14 -5.90
N VAL A 531 14.13 -8.45 -7.18
CA VAL A 531 15.03 -8.08 -8.27
C VAL A 531 15.03 -6.57 -8.51
N ILE A 532 13.87 -5.92 -8.54
CA ILE A 532 13.77 -4.47 -8.69
C ILE A 532 14.54 -3.76 -7.57
N ALA A 533 14.33 -4.18 -6.31
CA ALA A 533 15.02 -3.63 -5.14
C ALA A 533 16.55 -3.76 -5.28
N LYS A 534 17.03 -4.94 -5.65
CA LYS A 534 18.46 -5.25 -5.68
C LYS A 534 19.17 -4.66 -6.90
N LYS A 535 18.59 -4.76 -8.10
CA LYS A 535 19.32 -4.58 -9.36
C LYS A 535 18.91 -3.39 -10.23
N VAL A 536 17.70 -2.85 -10.13
CA VAL A 536 17.28 -1.74 -11.02
C VAL A 536 17.76 -0.41 -10.47
N LYS A 537 18.74 0.26 -11.11
CA LYS A 537 19.33 1.52 -10.60
C LYS A 537 19.14 2.75 -11.51
N GLY A 538 18.55 2.56 -12.71
CA GLY A 538 18.42 3.61 -13.74
C GLY A 538 17.15 4.47 -13.65
N ALA A 539 16.19 4.09 -12.80
CA ALA A 539 14.86 4.70 -12.74
C ALA A 539 14.71 5.71 -11.58
N VAL A 540 15.76 6.44 -11.20
CA VAL A 540 15.70 7.44 -10.11
C VAL A 540 14.86 8.66 -10.54
N PRO A 541 13.78 9.05 -9.84
CA PRO A 541 12.86 10.13 -10.25
C PRO A 541 13.52 11.44 -10.68
N ARG A 542 14.45 11.99 -9.88
CA ARG A 542 15.12 13.26 -10.19
C ARG A 542 15.93 13.23 -11.49
N GLU A 543 16.40 12.05 -11.89
CA GLU A 543 17.20 11.85 -13.10
C GLU A 543 16.33 11.76 -14.36
N GLN A 544 15.01 11.56 -14.20
CA GLN A 544 14.08 11.47 -15.31
C GLN A 544 13.62 12.85 -15.81
N LEU A 545 13.69 13.91 -14.97
CA LEU A 545 13.19 15.25 -15.28
C LEU A 545 13.75 15.88 -16.58
N ASN A 546 14.99 15.52 -16.93
CA ASN A 546 15.68 16.03 -18.11
C ASN A 546 15.66 15.06 -19.31
N LYS A 547 15.00 13.91 -19.19
CA LYS A 547 14.81 12.96 -20.29
C LYS A 547 13.62 13.37 -21.15
N LYS A 548 13.60 12.92 -22.41
CA LYS A 548 12.36 12.96 -23.19
C LYS A 548 11.40 11.91 -22.63
N PRO A 549 10.08 12.18 -22.61
CA PRO A 549 9.40 13.37 -23.13
C PRO A 549 9.39 14.57 -22.15
N PHE A 550 9.78 14.37 -20.90
CA PHE A 550 9.65 15.34 -19.79
C PHE A 550 10.39 16.67 -19.99
N VAL A 551 11.54 16.66 -20.68
CA VAL A 551 12.29 17.88 -21.03
C VAL A 551 11.47 18.84 -21.90
N GLY A 552 10.44 18.34 -22.60
CA GLY A 552 9.49 19.17 -23.35
C GLY A 552 8.67 20.11 -22.47
N PHE A 553 8.58 19.86 -21.16
CA PHE A 553 7.89 20.72 -20.20
C PHE A 553 8.78 21.80 -19.59
N CYS A 554 10.09 21.84 -19.92
CA CYS A 554 10.99 22.90 -19.45
C CYS A 554 10.43 24.28 -19.82
N PHE A 555 10.43 25.19 -18.85
CA PHE A 555 9.80 26.50 -18.94
C PHE A 555 10.83 27.59 -18.60
N SER A 556 11.03 28.54 -19.53
CA SER A 556 12.03 29.61 -19.40
C SER A 556 11.43 31.01 -19.23
N ASP A 557 10.11 31.14 -19.38
CA ASP A 557 9.42 32.42 -19.18
C ASP A 557 9.14 32.66 -17.69
N ASN A 558 8.68 33.86 -17.36
CA ASN A 558 8.21 34.16 -16.01
C ASN A 558 6.92 33.39 -15.71
N VAL A 559 6.89 32.72 -14.56
CA VAL A 559 5.66 32.10 -14.04
C VAL A 559 4.60 33.18 -13.86
N PRO A 560 3.35 32.97 -14.34
CA PRO A 560 2.28 33.96 -14.22
C PRO A 560 2.05 34.40 -12.77
N GLU A 561 1.70 35.68 -12.58
CA GLU A 561 1.45 36.23 -11.25
C GLU A 561 0.30 35.49 -10.55
N GLY A 562 0.54 35.06 -9.31
CA GLY A 562 -0.43 34.30 -8.51
C GLY A 562 -0.35 32.77 -8.66
N GLU A 563 0.44 32.25 -9.61
CA GLU A 563 0.66 30.80 -9.72
C GLU A 563 1.64 30.28 -8.67
N LYS A 564 1.34 29.09 -8.15
CA LYS A 564 2.21 28.41 -7.19
C LYS A 564 3.26 27.60 -7.93
N VAL A 565 4.53 27.82 -7.58
CA VAL A 565 5.65 26.98 -8.00
C VAL A 565 5.96 25.99 -6.89
N TYR A 566 5.83 24.70 -7.18
CA TYR A 566 6.13 23.62 -6.24
C TYR A 566 7.61 23.25 -6.34
N SER A 567 8.33 23.27 -5.21
CA SER A 567 9.72 22.81 -5.16
C SER A 567 9.79 21.29 -5.29
N LEU A 568 10.71 20.80 -6.11
CA LEU A 568 11.05 19.38 -6.23
C LEU A 568 12.12 18.94 -5.23
N PHE A 569 12.79 19.91 -4.58
CA PHE A 569 13.83 19.70 -3.57
C PHE A 569 15.07 18.93 -4.06
N CYS A 570 15.24 18.81 -5.38
CA CYS A 570 16.39 18.19 -6.04
C CYS A 570 17.20 19.17 -6.90
#